data_AF-A0A929P363-F1
#
_entry.id   AF-A0A929P363-F1
#
_cell.length_a   1.000
_cell.length_b   1.000
_cell.length_c   1.000
_cell.angle_alpha   90.00
_cell.angle_beta   90.00
_cell.angle_gamma   90.00
#
_symmetry.space_group_name_H-M   'P 1'
#
loop_
_entity.id
_entity.type
_entity.pdbx_description
1 polymer ?
#
loop_
_entity_poly.entity_id
_entity_poly.type
_entity_poly.pdbx_seq_one_letter_code
_entity_poly.pdbx_strand_id
1 'polypeptide(L)'
;MLTITRSVGDKGENLKPDVLLIQQALNKVKPSLTSRPLKEDGLYGKKTADVIAVFQMQHLQMLHPDGRIDPDGRTIQKLVQLLATPVSSQNILFPLRFIPAESYKSGMRAFGSNRSRGQRKHAGVDLYAPEGTPIRAIKDGTVIQHYAFYLGTRALEVDHGDMIIRYGEISHVAEGIEAGSVVKRGQTIAYVGELVFASGNRMSMLHLEAYKGTSSGPLTVRDSKPYKRRDDLFDPTELLDNAEKP
;
A
#
# COMPACT_ATOMS: atom_id res chain seq x y z
N MET A 1 11.98 21.94 -6.38
CA MET A 1 12.45 20.86 -5.48
C MET A 1 12.16 21.29 -4.05
N LEU A 2 11.88 20.36 -3.14
CA LEU A 2 11.69 20.69 -1.73
C LEU A 2 13.02 21.16 -1.13
N THR A 3 13.07 22.40 -0.68
CA THR A 3 14.22 23.01 0.00
C THR A 3 13.71 23.86 1.15
N ILE A 4 14.36 23.79 2.31
CA ILE A 4 14.08 24.64 3.47
C ILE A 4 15.25 25.60 3.68
N THR A 5 14.97 26.82 4.13
CA THR A 5 16.01 27.82 4.36
C THR A 5 16.69 27.64 5.72
N ARG A 6 15.94 27.18 6.72
CA ARG A 6 16.39 26.95 8.10
C ARG A 6 15.87 25.62 8.63
N SER A 7 16.42 25.20 9.76
CA SER A 7 16.07 23.93 10.39
C SER A 7 14.62 23.91 10.89
N VAL A 8 13.94 22.79 10.66
CA VAL A 8 12.57 22.50 11.12
C VAL A 8 12.62 21.29 12.04
N GLY A 9 11.96 21.34 13.18
CA GLY A 9 11.96 20.24 14.14
C GLY A 9 12.48 20.60 15.53
N ASP A 10 12.87 19.59 16.29
CA ASP A 10 13.40 19.78 17.65
C ASP A 10 14.62 20.70 17.63
N LYS A 11 14.61 21.72 18.50
CA LYS A 11 15.63 22.78 18.59
C LYS A 11 15.91 23.51 17.26
N GLY A 12 15.01 23.40 16.28
CA GLY A 12 15.10 24.07 15.00
C GLY A 12 14.60 25.52 15.06
N GLU A 13 14.97 26.32 14.07
CA GLU A 13 14.48 27.71 13.93
C GLU A 13 12.98 27.75 13.63
N ASN A 14 12.43 26.70 13.00
CA ASN A 14 11.00 26.50 12.78
C ASN A 14 10.32 27.70 12.10
N LEU A 15 10.98 28.29 11.10
CA LEU A 15 10.40 29.35 10.30
C LEU A 15 9.11 28.86 9.64
N LYS A 16 8.03 29.64 9.76
CA LYS A 16 6.70 29.26 9.27
C LYS A 16 6.69 28.74 7.82
N PRO A 17 7.39 29.37 6.85
CA PRO A 17 7.44 28.87 5.47
C PRO A 17 8.11 27.50 5.36
N ASP A 18 9.20 27.26 6.10
CA ASP A 18 9.93 25.99 6.09
C ASP A 18 9.10 24.88 6.75
N VAL A 19 8.45 25.17 7.88
CA VAL A 19 7.57 24.22 8.56
C VAL A 19 6.41 23.83 7.65
N LEU A 20 5.81 24.79 6.94
CA LEU A 20 4.71 24.53 6.02
C LEU A 20 5.13 23.61 4.88
N LEU A 21 6.31 23.86 4.28
CA LEU A 21 6.88 23.01 3.24
C LEU A 21 7.11 21.57 3.74
N ILE A 22 7.64 21.42 4.95
CA ILE A 22 7.86 20.10 5.56
C ILE A 22 6.53 19.39 5.85
N GLN A 23 5.52 20.07 6.39
CA GLN A 23 4.19 19.50 6.62
C GLN A 23 3.57 18.98 5.31
N GLN A 24 3.61 19.79 4.24
CA GLN A 24 3.14 19.42 2.91
C GLN A 24 3.88 18.22 2.34
N ALA A 25 5.22 18.22 2.47
CA ALA A 25 6.06 17.15 1.98
C ALA A 25 5.81 15.82 2.73
N LEU A 26 5.77 15.86 4.06
CA LEU A 26 5.46 14.69 4.89
C LEU A 26 4.07 14.15 4.61
N ASN A 27 3.07 15.01 4.35
CA ASN A 27 1.73 14.59 3.92
C ASN A 27 1.74 13.87 2.56
N LYS A 28 2.58 14.31 1.61
CA LYS A 28 2.69 13.73 0.26
C LYS A 28 3.46 12.41 0.21
N VAL A 29 4.44 12.22 1.09
CA VAL A 29 5.27 10.99 1.17
C VAL A 29 4.60 9.89 2.00
N LYS A 30 3.39 10.12 2.52
CA LYS A 30 2.70 9.13 3.34
C LYS A 30 2.53 7.82 2.57
N PRO A 31 2.86 6.73 3.29
CA PRO A 31 1.77 6.13 4.04
C PRO A 31 1.94 5.93 5.55
N SER A 32 3.12 5.65 6.07
CA SER A 32 3.21 4.87 7.32
C SER A 32 3.40 5.65 8.63
N LEU A 33 3.09 6.97 8.68
CA LEU A 33 3.51 7.83 9.80
C LEU A 33 2.43 8.18 10.84
N THR A 34 1.18 8.46 10.43
CA THR A 34 0.06 8.83 11.34
C THR A 34 -1.31 8.62 10.69
N SER A 35 -2.34 8.30 11.49
CA SER A 35 -3.72 8.03 11.04
C SER A 35 -4.47 9.24 10.44
N ARG A 36 -3.95 10.46 10.59
CA ARG A 36 -4.51 11.70 10.01
C ARG A 36 -3.38 12.58 9.45
N PRO A 37 -3.60 13.30 8.34
CA PRO A 37 -2.61 14.23 7.79
C PRO A 37 -2.27 15.34 8.79
N LEU A 38 -1.03 15.84 8.71
CA LEU A 38 -0.62 17.04 9.44
C LEU A 38 -1.44 18.23 8.93
N LYS A 39 -1.78 19.14 9.85
CA LYS A 39 -2.34 20.43 9.47
C LYS A 39 -1.23 21.26 8.84
N GLU A 40 -1.47 21.74 7.62
CA GLU A 40 -0.50 22.52 6.85
C GLU A 40 -0.62 24.01 7.20
N ASP A 41 -0.26 24.35 8.44
CA ASP A 41 -0.39 25.72 8.98
C ASP A 41 0.95 26.42 9.21
N GLY A 42 2.06 25.72 8.98
CA GLY A 42 3.41 26.21 9.21
C GLY A 42 3.75 26.37 10.69
N LEU A 43 2.96 25.78 11.60
CA LEU A 43 3.24 25.79 13.03
C LEU A 43 3.91 24.48 13.44
N TYR A 44 5.13 24.59 13.97
CA TYR A 44 5.79 23.46 14.59
C TYR A 44 5.16 23.19 15.95
N GLY A 45 4.85 21.93 16.21
CA GLY A 45 4.26 21.48 17.46
C GLY A 45 4.36 19.96 17.58
N LYS A 46 3.85 19.40 18.67
CA LYS A 46 4.02 17.98 19.01
C LYS A 46 3.69 17.03 17.85
N LYS A 47 2.61 17.26 17.10
CA LYS A 47 2.23 16.42 15.97
C LYS A 47 3.27 16.44 14.84
N THR A 48 3.76 17.63 14.49
CA THR A 48 4.82 17.78 13.49
C THR A 48 6.10 17.09 13.97
N ALA A 49 6.45 17.24 15.26
CA ALA A 49 7.59 16.58 15.87
C ALA A 49 7.48 15.05 15.82
N ASP A 50 6.34 14.50 16.24
CA ASP A 50 6.07 13.05 16.24
C ASP A 50 6.21 12.48 14.81
N VAL A 51 5.65 13.16 13.79
CA VAL A 51 5.75 12.70 12.40
C VAL A 51 7.17 12.75 11.86
N ILE A 52 7.95 13.79 12.18
CA ILE A 52 9.38 13.85 11.80
C ILE A 52 10.14 12.67 12.42
N ALA A 53 9.91 12.40 13.71
CA ALA A 53 10.58 11.30 14.41
C ALA A 53 10.21 9.92 13.81
N VAL A 54 8.93 9.68 13.52
CA VAL A 54 8.51 8.42 12.88
C VAL A 54 9.09 8.31 11.47
N PHE A 55 9.15 9.40 10.70
CA PHE A 55 9.74 9.40 9.36
C PHE A 55 11.21 8.98 9.40
N GLN A 56 11.96 9.54 10.34
CA GLN A 56 13.36 9.20 10.58
C GLN A 56 13.55 7.74 10.99
N MET A 57 12.69 7.22 11.86
CA MET A 57 12.75 5.82 12.27
C MET A 57 12.49 4.88 11.07
N GLN A 58 11.43 5.15 10.29
CA GLN A 58 11.00 4.25 9.22
C GLN A 58 11.85 4.34 7.95
N HIS A 59 12.24 5.54 7.53
CA HIS A 59 12.89 5.75 6.23
C HIS A 59 14.39 5.98 6.31
N LEU A 60 14.92 6.32 7.50
CA LEU A 60 16.35 6.46 7.75
C LEU A 60 16.90 5.41 8.73
N GLN A 61 16.06 4.54 9.28
CA GLN A 61 16.45 3.49 10.24
C GLN A 61 17.16 4.06 11.48
N MET A 62 16.78 5.26 11.90
CA MET A 62 17.33 5.90 13.09
C MET A 62 16.74 5.23 14.34
N LEU A 63 17.58 4.55 15.12
CA LEU A 63 17.18 3.93 16.39
C LEU A 63 16.69 4.98 17.41
N HIS A 64 17.29 6.16 17.37
CA HIS A 64 16.93 7.32 18.19
C HIS A 64 16.71 8.53 17.28
N PRO A 65 15.48 8.75 16.78
CA PRO A 65 15.15 9.91 15.97
C PRO A 65 15.45 11.21 16.71
N ASP A 66 16.12 12.15 16.04
CA ASP A 66 16.45 13.46 16.62
C ASP A 66 15.31 14.49 16.44
N GLY A 67 14.28 14.16 15.65
CA GLY A 67 13.12 15.02 15.43
C GLY A 67 13.43 16.29 14.65
N ARG A 68 14.60 16.37 13.98
CA ARG A 68 15.10 17.58 13.31
C ARG A 68 15.39 17.35 11.82
N ILE A 69 15.05 18.36 11.03
CA ILE A 69 15.32 18.44 9.59
C ILE A 69 16.16 19.70 9.36
N ASP A 70 17.45 19.52 9.13
CA ASP A 70 18.35 20.60 8.74
C ASP A 70 18.36 20.82 7.23
N PRO A 71 18.63 22.06 6.76
CA PRO A 71 18.95 22.32 5.36
C PRO A 71 20.04 21.37 4.88
N ASP A 72 19.86 20.78 3.70
CA ASP A 72 20.77 19.79 3.09
C ASP A 72 21.02 18.51 3.92
N GLY A 73 20.29 18.31 5.02
CA GLY A 73 20.41 17.15 5.89
C GLY A 73 19.83 15.87 5.27
N ARG A 74 20.19 14.72 5.85
CA ARG A 74 19.74 13.39 5.36
C ARG A 74 18.22 13.24 5.35
N THR A 75 17.53 13.83 6.32
CA THR A 75 16.06 13.80 6.42
C THR A 75 15.41 14.49 5.22
N ILE A 76 15.84 15.71 4.87
CA ILE A 76 15.28 16.43 3.72
C ILE A 76 15.68 15.77 2.39
N GLN A 77 16.91 15.26 2.27
CA GLN A 77 17.34 14.51 1.09
C GLN A 77 16.48 13.27 0.86
N LYS A 78 16.18 12.50 1.91
CA LYS A 78 15.30 11.33 1.83
C LYS A 78 13.87 11.71 1.46
N LEU A 79 13.37 12.81 2.02
CA LEU A 79 12.04 13.33 1.71
C LEU A 79 11.93 13.79 0.25
N VAL A 80 12.94 14.51 -0.26
CA VAL A 80 13.07 14.89 -1.68
C VAL A 80 13.11 13.65 -2.56
N GLN A 81 13.91 12.64 -2.21
CA GLN A 81 13.99 11.39 -2.98
C GLN A 81 12.61 10.74 -3.10
N LEU A 82 11.88 10.60 -1.99
CA LEU A 82 10.56 9.96 -1.97
C LEU A 82 9.50 10.79 -2.73
N LEU A 83 9.59 12.13 -2.70
CA LEU A 83 8.74 13.02 -3.50
C LEU A 83 9.07 13.02 -4.99
N ALA A 84 10.34 12.83 -5.33
CA ALA A 84 10.85 12.85 -6.70
C ALA A 84 10.76 11.49 -7.39
N THR A 85 10.36 10.44 -6.66
CA THR A 85 10.18 9.10 -7.23
C THR A 85 8.81 9.05 -7.92
N PRO A 86 8.70 9.16 -9.26
CA PRO A 86 7.49 8.72 -9.93
C PRO A 86 7.27 7.25 -9.57
N VAL A 87 6.02 6.81 -9.54
CA VAL A 87 5.58 5.44 -9.19
C VAL A 87 6.30 4.32 -10.02
N SER A 88 7.12 4.68 -11.02
CA SER A 88 7.74 3.79 -12.01
C SER A 88 9.19 3.32 -11.75
N SER A 89 9.73 3.36 -10.52
CA SER A 89 11.01 2.66 -10.20
C SER A 89 10.90 1.64 -9.07
N GLN A 90 9.67 1.27 -8.74
CA GLN A 90 9.41 0.19 -7.80
C GLN A 90 9.80 -1.12 -8.49
N ASN A 91 10.80 -1.83 -7.97
CA ASN A 91 11.17 -3.19 -8.35
C ASN A 91 10.03 -4.17 -8.01
N ILE A 92 8.87 -4.01 -8.66
CA ILE A 92 7.66 -4.80 -8.47
C ILE A 92 7.75 -6.02 -9.37
N LEU A 93 7.33 -7.16 -8.85
CA LEU A 93 7.18 -8.40 -9.58
C LEU A 93 5.70 -8.66 -9.86
N PHE A 94 5.39 -9.16 -11.05
CA PHE A 94 4.04 -9.65 -11.33
C PHE A 94 3.73 -10.84 -10.40
N PRO A 95 2.60 -10.84 -9.68
CA PRO A 95 2.35 -11.79 -8.59
C PRO A 95 2.21 -13.24 -9.05
N LEU A 96 1.83 -13.46 -10.31
CA LEU A 96 1.75 -14.78 -10.93
C LEU A 96 2.99 -15.04 -11.81
N ARG A 97 3.27 -16.32 -12.10
CA ARG A 97 4.34 -16.72 -13.04
C ARG A 97 3.91 -16.71 -14.52
N PHE A 98 2.75 -16.16 -14.82
CA PHE A 98 2.27 -15.91 -16.17
C PHE A 98 1.34 -14.69 -16.16
N ILE A 99 1.06 -14.12 -17.34
CA ILE A 99 0.03 -13.09 -17.51
C ILE A 99 -1.28 -13.78 -17.91
N PRO A 100 -2.39 -13.56 -17.20
CA PRO A 100 -3.69 -14.11 -17.58
C PRO A 100 -4.06 -13.76 -19.03
N ALA A 101 -4.71 -14.69 -19.73
CA ALA A 101 -5.13 -14.48 -21.11
C ALA A 101 -6.18 -13.36 -21.22
N GLU A 102 -7.13 -13.31 -20.28
CA GLU A 102 -8.09 -12.23 -20.17
C GLU A 102 -7.47 -10.99 -19.54
N SER A 103 -7.69 -9.84 -20.18
CA SER A 103 -7.25 -8.56 -19.65
C SER A 103 -7.90 -8.25 -18.30
N TYR A 104 -7.05 -7.95 -17.31
CA TYR A 104 -7.44 -7.43 -16.01
C TYR A 104 -7.84 -5.94 -16.04
N LYS A 105 -7.68 -5.27 -17.19
CA LYS A 105 -8.03 -3.85 -17.39
C LYS A 105 -9.45 -3.64 -17.88
N SER A 106 -10.18 -4.71 -18.21
CA SER A 106 -11.52 -4.61 -18.80
C SER A 106 -12.50 -5.64 -18.27
N GLY A 107 -13.79 -5.36 -18.48
CA GLY A 107 -14.88 -6.22 -18.02
C GLY A 107 -14.99 -6.27 -16.51
N MET A 108 -15.63 -7.33 -16.00
CA MET A 108 -15.90 -7.46 -14.56
C MET A 108 -14.63 -7.54 -13.69
N ARG A 109 -13.50 -7.93 -14.29
CA ARG A 109 -12.19 -8.04 -13.62
C ARG A 109 -11.57 -6.68 -13.28
N ALA A 110 -11.92 -5.64 -14.01
CA ALA A 110 -11.27 -4.34 -13.90
C ALA A 110 -11.61 -3.61 -12.61
N PHE A 111 -10.66 -2.81 -12.12
CA PHE A 111 -10.92 -1.84 -11.08
C PHE A 111 -12.03 -0.87 -11.52
N GLY A 112 -12.90 -0.47 -10.59
CA GLY A 112 -14.00 0.45 -10.91
C GLY A 112 -15.17 -0.16 -11.71
N SER A 113 -15.12 -1.46 -12.03
CA SER A 113 -16.26 -2.14 -12.63
C SER A 113 -17.46 -2.20 -11.70
N ASN A 114 -18.68 -2.09 -12.25
CA ASN A 114 -19.90 -2.14 -11.46
C ASN A 114 -20.08 -3.52 -10.82
N ARG A 115 -20.40 -3.55 -9.53
CA ARG A 115 -20.78 -4.77 -8.81
C ARG A 115 -22.16 -4.57 -8.19
N SER A 116 -22.86 -5.67 -7.92
CA SER A 116 -24.18 -5.64 -7.27
C SER A 116 -25.15 -4.68 -7.97
N ARG A 117 -25.25 -4.76 -9.31
CA ARG A 117 -26.07 -3.86 -10.14
C ARG A 117 -25.75 -2.36 -9.93
N GLY A 118 -24.47 -2.03 -9.72
CA GLY A 118 -24.00 -0.64 -9.55
C GLY A 118 -24.00 -0.11 -8.12
N GLN A 119 -24.46 -0.89 -7.14
CA GLN A 119 -24.48 -0.47 -5.73
C GLN A 119 -23.09 -0.33 -5.09
N ARG A 120 -22.07 -0.93 -5.71
CA ARG A 120 -20.67 -0.72 -5.35
C ARG A 120 -19.78 -0.86 -6.58
N LYS A 121 -18.55 -0.42 -6.45
CA LYS A 121 -17.49 -0.58 -7.45
C LYS A 121 -16.53 -1.70 -7.06
N HIS A 122 -15.89 -2.28 -8.07
CA HIS A 122 -14.85 -3.28 -7.88
C HIS A 122 -13.59 -2.61 -7.34
N ALA A 123 -13.07 -3.09 -6.21
CA ALA A 123 -12.02 -2.43 -5.44
C ALA A 123 -10.61 -2.94 -5.75
N GLY A 124 -10.47 -3.76 -6.78
CA GLY A 124 -9.20 -4.37 -7.15
C GLY A 124 -9.23 -4.78 -8.61
N VAL A 125 -8.26 -5.57 -9.00
CA VAL A 125 -8.19 -6.24 -10.30
C VAL A 125 -8.23 -7.75 -10.10
N ASP A 126 -8.96 -8.45 -10.95
CA ASP A 126 -9.04 -9.91 -10.91
C ASP A 126 -8.09 -10.50 -11.97
N LEU A 127 -7.12 -11.28 -11.51
CA LEU A 127 -6.19 -12.05 -12.34
C LEU A 127 -6.68 -13.50 -12.42
N TYR A 128 -7.29 -13.87 -13.54
CA TYR A 128 -7.77 -15.24 -13.74
C TYR A 128 -6.60 -16.23 -13.75
N ALA A 129 -6.70 -17.22 -12.88
CA ALA A 129 -5.66 -18.22 -12.67
C ALA A 129 -6.30 -19.49 -12.08
N PRO A 130 -5.82 -20.69 -12.44
CA PRO A 130 -6.30 -21.93 -11.83
C PRO A 130 -6.15 -21.93 -10.31
N GLU A 131 -7.06 -22.63 -9.60
CA GLU A 131 -6.88 -22.95 -8.19
C GLU A 131 -5.51 -23.60 -7.95
N GLY A 132 -4.87 -23.29 -6.82
CA GLY A 132 -3.56 -23.80 -6.46
C GLY A 132 -2.40 -23.07 -7.15
N THR A 133 -2.66 -22.11 -8.04
CA THR A 133 -1.59 -21.30 -8.64
C THR A 133 -0.79 -20.56 -7.55
N PRO A 134 0.54 -20.70 -7.50
CA PRO A 134 1.37 -19.96 -6.54
C PRO A 134 1.29 -18.44 -6.74
N ILE A 135 1.06 -17.72 -5.64
CA ILE A 135 1.05 -16.26 -5.59
C ILE A 135 2.35 -15.80 -4.93
N ARG A 136 3.06 -14.90 -5.61
CA ARG A 136 4.33 -14.34 -5.14
C ARG A 136 4.14 -12.96 -4.54
N ALA A 137 4.91 -12.65 -3.50
CA ALA A 137 5.01 -11.29 -2.98
C ALA A 137 5.54 -10.36 -4.08
N ILE A 138 4.79 -9.30 -4.38
CA ILE A 138 5.15 -8.38 -5.46
C ILE A 138 6.40 -7.55 -5.13
N LYS A 139 6.71 -7.39 -3.84
CA LYS A 139 7.83 -6.63 -3.28
C LYS A 139 8.18 -7.20 -1.90
N ASP A 140 9.35 -6.87 -1.36
CA ASP A 140 9.67 -7.11 0.05
C ASP A 140 8.60 -6.48 0.95
N GLY A 141 8.28 -7.12 2.07
CA GLY A 141 7.26 -6.60 2.98
C GLY A 141 7.13 -7.40 4.27
N THR A 142 6.17 -7.00 5.10
CA THR A 142 5.78 -7.67 6.34
C THR A 142 4.31 -8.05 6.26
N VAL A 143 4.00 -9.30 6.57
CA VAL A 143 2.63 -9.80 6.60
C VAL A 143 1.88 -9.13 7.74
N ILE A 144 0.74 -8.54 7.43
CA ILE A 144 -0.13 -7.90 8.43
C ILE A 144 -1.02 -8.96 9.07
N GLN A 145 -1.76 -9.70 8.24
CA GLN A 145 -2.73 -10.70 8.67
C GLN A 145 -3.21 -11.53 7.48
N HIS A 146 -3.86 -12.65 7.77
CA HIS A 146 -4.69 -13.37 6.82
C HIS A 146 -6.01 -13.80 7.48
N TYR A 147 -7.11 -13.84 6.73
CA TYR A 147 -8.43 -14.11 7.31
C TYR A 147 -9.43 -14.62 6.25
N ALA A 148 -10.57 -15.15 6.69
CA ALA A 148 -11.64 -15.60 5.80
C ALA A 148 -12.22 -14.42 5.00
N PHE A 149 -12.43 -14.63 3.70
CA PHE A 149 -12.78 -13.56 2.77
C PHE A 149 -14.09 -13.85 2.03
N TYR A 150 -14.06 -14.00 0.71
CA TYR A 150 -15.25 -14.01 -0.14
C TYR A 150 -15.53 -15.41 -0.68
N LEU A 151 -16.79 -15.86 -0.61
CA LEU A 151 -17.27 -17.14 -1.17
C LEU A 151 -16.38 -18.36 -0.82
N GLY A 152 -15.99 -18.48 0.45
CA GLY A 152 -15.21 -19.62 0.96
C GLY A 152 -13.70 -19.47 0.84
N THR A 153 -13.19 -18.39 0.23
CA THR A 153 -11.76 -18.10 0.13
C THR A 153 -11.24 -17.32 1.33
N ARG A 154 -9.94 -17.00 1.31
CA ARG A 154 -9.23 -16.18 2.29
C ARG A 154 -8.60 -14.95 1.61
N ALA A 155 -8.10 -14.04 2.42
CA ALA A 155 -7.24 -12.94 1.98
C ALA A 155 -5.97 -12.89 2.84
N LEU A 156 -4.87 -12.46 2.23
CA LEU A 156 -3.60 -12.16 2.88
C LEU A 156 -3.26 -10.68 2.63
N GLU A 157 -2.88 -9.97 3.67
CA GLU A 157 -2.46 -8.57 3.60
C GLU A 157 -0.97 -8.43 3.91
N VAL A 158 -0.24 -7.71 3.06
CA VAL A 158 1.19 -7.46 3.21
C VAL A 158 1.46 -5.97 3.11
N ASP A 159 2.19 -5.44 4.08
CA ASP A 159 2.74 -4.08 4.06
C ASP A 159 4.11 -4.10 3.39
N HIS A 160 4.25 -3.40 2.27
CA HIS A 160 5.49 -3.26 1.52
C HIS A 160 6.25 -1.97 1.88
N GLY A 161 5.81 -1.27 2.93
CA GLY A 161 6.39 -0.05 3.50
C GLY A 161 5.83 1.24 2.90
N ASP A 162 5.61 1.24 1.59
CA ASP A 162 5.08 2.35 0.80
C ASP A 162 3.68 2.07 0.22
N MET A 163 3.19 0.85 0.38
CA MET A 163 1.85 0.43 0.01
C MET A 163 1.48 -0.85 0.76
N ILE A 164 0.18 -1.07 0.92
CA ILE A 164 -0.37 -2.33 1.40
C ILE A 164 -1.05 -3.03 0.24
N ILE A 165 -0.77 -4.32 0.06
CA ILE A 165 -1.42 -5.17 -0.94
C ILE A 165 -2.26 -6.21 -0.22
N ARG A 166 -3.53 -6.31 -0.62
CA ARG A 166 -4.37 -7.45 -0.27
C ARG A 166 -4.39 -8.43 -1.44
N TYR A 167 -3.89 -9.63 -1.17
CA TYR A 167 -4.01 -10.80 -2.03
C TYR A 167 -5.28 -11.55 -1.61
N GLY A 168 -6.36 -11.29 -2.32
CA GLY A 168 -7.66 -11.92 -2.11
C GLY A 168 -7.83 -13.23 -2.88
N GLU A 169 -8.91 -13.93 -2.56
CA GLU A 169 -9.37 -15.12 -3.25
C GLU A 169 -8.33 -16.25 -3.20
N ILE A 170 -7.55 -16.30 -2.12
CA ILE A 170 -6.55 -17.35 -1.87
C ILE A 170 -7.22 -18.54 -1.17
N SER A 171 -6.70 -19.75 -1.39
CA SER A 171 -7.12 -20.94 -0.64
C SER A 171 -6.48 -20.95 0.74
N HIS A 172 -5.16 -20.79 0.80
CA HIS A 172 -4.35 -20.76 2.00
C HIS A 172 -3.05 -19.98 1.77
N VAL A 173 -2.42 -19.58 2.87
CA VAL A 173 -1.08 -18.99 2.85
C VAL A 173 -0.03 -20.10 2.74
N ALA A 174 1.16 -19.78 2.22
CA ALA A 174 2.28 -20.70 2.19
C ALA A 174 2.78 -21.04 3.61
N GLU A 175 3.51 -22.14 3.74
CA GLU A 175 4.08 -22.56 5.03
C GLU A 175 4.97 -21.47 5.63
N GLY A 176 4.85 -21.24 6.95
CA GLY A 176 5.62 -20.22 7.69
C GLY A 176 5.16 -18.77 7.50
N ILE A 177 4.05 -18.54 6.77
CA ILE A 177 3.45 -17.21 6.61
C ILE A 177 2.40 -16.97 7.68
N GLU A 178 2.68 -16.05 8.60
CA GLU A 178 1.77 -15.58 9.64
C GLU A 178 1.92 -14.06 9.85
N ALA A 179 1.08 -13.48 10.70
CA ALA A 179 1.19 -12.05 11.03
C ALA A 179 2.58 -11.74 11.62
N GLY A 180 3.26 -10.75 11.04
CA GLY A 180 4.63 -10.38 11.39
C GLY A 180 5.72 -11.06 10.56
N SER A 181 5.42 -12.09 9.76
CA SER A 181 6.41 -12.71 8.87
C SER A 181 6.96 -11.69 7.86
N VAL A 182 8.29 -11.64 7.73
CA VAL A 182 8.95 -10.88 6.66
C VAL A 182 8.94 -11.72 5.39
N VAL A 183 8.49 -11.12 4.28
CA VAL A 183 8.46 -11.75 2.96
C VAL A 183 9.40 -11.03 2.01
N LYS A 184 10.01 -11.79 1.11
CA LYS A 184 10.86 -11.27 0.04
C LYS A 184 10.13 -11.22 -1.28
N ARG A 185 10.44 -10.23 -2.11
CA ARG A 185 9.98 -10.15 -3.50
C ARG A 185 10.18 -11.49 -4.20
N GLY A 186 9.13 -12.02 -4.81
CA GLY A 186 9.17 -13.30 -5.52
C GLY A 186 8.98 -14.55 -4.65
N GLN A 187 9.03 -14.42 -3.31
CA GLN A 187 8.67 -15.51 -2.40
C GLN A 187 7.22 -15.90 -2.61
N THR A 188 6.93 -17.20 -2.65
CA THR A 188 5.54 -17.70 -2.67
C THR A 188 4.94 -17.47 -1.29
N ILE A 189 3.80 -16.77 -1.24
CA ILE A 189 3.15 -16.35 0.00
C ILE A 189 1.76 -16.96 0.18
N ALA A 190 1.13 -17.38 -0.90
CA ALA A 190 -0.21 -17.96 -0.90
C ALA A 190 -0.46 -18.74 -2.19
N TYR A 191 -1.63 -19.38 -2.26
CA TYR A 191 -2.09 -20.09 -3.45
C TYR A 191 -3.50 -19.63 -3.81
N VAL A 192 -3.78 -19.48 -5.11
CA VAL A 192 -5.11 -19.12 -5.61
C VAL A 192 -6.15 -20.12 -5.10
N GLY A 193 -7.31 -19.63 -4.68
CA GLY A 193 -8.44 -20.43 -4.24
C GLY A 193 -9.59 -20.44 -5.25
N GLU A 194 -10.57 -21.29 -4.96
CA GLU A 194 -11.81 -21.39 -5.73
C GLU A 194 -12.95 -20.65 -5.01
N LEU A 195 -13.64 -19.79 -5.76
CA LEU A 195 -14.89 -19.17 -5.33
C LEU A 195 -16.04 -20.10 -5.67
N VAL A 196 -16.85 -20.42 -4.67
CA VAL A 196 -18.06 -21.24 -4.85
C VAL A 196 -19.30 -20.35 -4.73
N PHE A 197 -20.00 -20.15 -5.84
CA PHE A 197 -21.22 -19.34 -5.87
C PHE A 197 -22.42 -20.16 -5.39
N ALA A 198 -23.45 -19.48 -4.89
CA ALA A 198 -24.70 -20.13 -4.46
C ALA A 198 -25.40 -20.91 -5.60
N SER A 199 -25.12 -20.58 -6.86
CA SER A 199 -25.60 -21.34 -8.02
C SER A 199 -24.88 -22.66 -8.27
N GLY A 200 -23.82 -22.97 -7.49
CA GLY A 200 -22.92 -24.10 -7.72
C GLY A 200 -21.81 -23.81 -8.72
N ASN A 201 -21.85 -22.68 -9.43
CA ASN A 201 -20.77 -22.26 -10.33
C ASN A 201 -19.49 -22.01 -9.54
N ARG A 202 -18.35 -22.32 -10.16
CA ARG A 202 -17.02 -22.19 -9.60
C ARG A 202 -16.15 -21.31 -10.49
N MET A 203 -15.25 -20.56 -9.88
CA MET A 203 -14.27 -19.72 -10.56
C MET A 203 -13.05 -19.56 -9.67
N SER A 204 -11.85 -19.45 -10.25
CA SER A 204 -10.61 -19.19 -9.52
C SER A 204 -9.89 -17.98 -10.10
N MET A 205 -9.37 -17.13 -9.21
CA MET A 205 -8.65 -15.91 -9.58
C MET A 205 -7.86 -15.39 -8.38
N LEU A 206 -6.81 -14.61 -8.63
CA LEU A 206 -6.23 -13.71 -7.63
C LEU A 206 -6.94 -12.36 -7.73
N HIS A 207 -7.63 -11.95 -6.67
CA HIS A 207 -8.12 -10.58 -6.53
C HIS A 207 -7.05 -9.73 -5.87
N LEU A 208 -6.60 -8.67 -6.53
CA LEU A 208 -5.55 -7.81 -6.02
C LEU A 208 -6.10 -6.42 -5.71
N GLU A 209 -6.02 -5.99 -4.45
CA GLU A 209 -6.32 -4.63 -4.02
C GLU A 209 -5.02 -3.94 -3.57
N ALA A 210 -4.88 -2.65 -3.87
CA ALA A 210 -3.72 -1.86 -3.47
C ALA A 210 -4.15 -0.60 -2.71
N TYR A 211 -3.44 -0.33 -1.63
CA TYR A 211 -3.70 0.78 -0.73
C TYR A 211 -2.42 1.57 -0.56
N LYS A 212 -2.53 2.90 -0.58
CA LYS A 212 -1.36 3.74 -0.36
C LYS A 212 -0.77 3.40 1.00
N GLY A 213 -1.56 3.07 2.01
CA GLY A 213 -1.14 2.82 3.39
C GLY A 213 -1.27 4.08 4.26
N THR A 214 -1.81 5.16 3.70
CA THR A 214 -1.88 6.51 4.32
C THR A 214 -2.93 6.58 5.42
N SER A 215 -3.76 5.55 5.53
CA SER A 215 -4.87 5.44 6.45
C SER A 215 -4.71 4.20 7.33
N SER A 216 -5.27 4.24 8.53
CA SER A 216 -5.23 3.14 9.50
C SER A 216 -6.58 2.42 9.63
N GLY A 217 -6.58 1.22 10.19
CA GLY A 217 -7.78 0.42 10.42
C GLY A 217 -8.07 -0.58 9.28
N PRO A 218 -9.21 -1.28 9.34
CA PRO A 218 -9.53 -2.37 8.42
C PRO A 218 -9.58 -1.90 6.96
N LEU A 219 -9.01 -2.65 6.00
CA LEU A 219 -9.10 -2.22 4.61
C LEU A 219 -10.53 -2.37 4.04
N THR A 220 -11.39 -3.18 4.67
CA THR A 220 -12.82 -3.23 4.35
C THR A 220 -13.60 -2.25 5.23
N VAL A 221 -14.20 -1.24 4.62
CA VAL A 221 -15.03 -0.23 5.30
C VAL A 221 -16.37 -0.17 4.57
N ARG A 222 -17.39 -0.86 5.10
CA ARG A 222 -18.64 -1.16 4.36
C ARG A 222 -19.43 0.08 3.93
N ASP A 223 -19.31 1.17 4.69
CA ASP A 223 -20.02 2.42 4.44
C ASP A 223 -19.23 3.38 3.55
N SER A 224 -17.96 3.08 3.27
CA SER A 224 -17.08 3.88 2.40
C SER A 224 -17.39 3.61 0.92
N LYS A 225 -18.43 4.25 0.40
CA LYS A 225 -18.80 4.16 -1.01
C LYS A 225 -17.77 4.91 -1.89
N PRO A 226 -17.54 4.45 -3.14
CA PRO A 226 -18.26 3.37 -3.81
C PRO A 226 -17.61 1.98 -3.66
N TYR A 227 -16.38 1.89 -3.17
CA TYR A 227 -15.59 0.64 -3.15
C TYR A 227 -15.85 -0.24 -1.92
N LYS A 228 -16.41 0.35 -0.86
CA LYS A 228 -16.55 -0.28 0.46
C LYS A 228 -15.21 -0.68 1.05
N ARG A 229 -14.22 0.20 0.86
CA ARG A 229 -12.83 0.04 1.27
C ARG A 229 -12.33 1.30 1.97
N ARG A 230 -11.18 1.15 2.65
CA ARG A 230 -10.43 2.27 3.20
C ARG A 230 -10.14 3.30 2.11
N ASP A 231 -10.10 4.57 2.52
CA ASP A 231 -10.07 5.75 1.64
C ASP A 231 -8.74 5.93 0.88
N ASP A 232 -7.71 5.20 1.28
CA ASP A 232 -6.40 5.17 0.62
C ASP A 232 -6.27 4.07 -0.45
N LEU A 233 -7.37 3.41 -0.82
CA LEU A 233 -7.44 2.49 -1.96
C LEU A 233 -7.04 3.22 -3.26
N PHE A 234 -6.25 2.56 -4.10
CA PHE A 234 -5.96 3.03 -5.46
C PHE A 234 -6.01 1.89 -6.48
N ASP A 235 -6.08 2.25 -7.76
CA ASP A 235 -6.15 1.30 -8.87
C ASP A 235 -4.78 0.59 -9.05
N PRO A 236 -4.69 -0.74 -8.86
CA PRO A 236 -3.44 -1.47 -9.01
C PRO A 236 -3.02 -1.70 -10.47
N THR A 237 -3.80 -1.26 -11.47
CA THR A 237 -3.52 -1.53 -12.89
C THR A 237 -2.15 -1.02 -13.33
N GLU A 238 -1.80 0.23 -13.00
CA GLU A 238 -0.50 0.80 -13.36
C GLU A 238 0.66 0.08 -12.66
N LEU A 239 0.45 -0.36 -11.42
CA LEU A 239 1.43 -1.15 -10.67
C LEU A 239 1.69 -2.48 -11.39
N LEU A 240 0.63 -3.16 -11.83
CA LEU A 240 0.77 -4.42 -12.56
C LEU A 240 1.37 -4.22 -13.95
N ASP A 241 1.02 -3.15 -14.65
CA ASP A 241 1.52 -2.83 -15.98
C ASP A 241 3.03 -2.63 -15.99
N ASN A 242 3.55 -1.93 -14.97
CA ASN A 242 4.97 -1.63 -14.82
C ASN A 242 5.76 -2.71 -14.05
N ALA A 243 5.10 -3.76 -13.54
CA ALA A 243 5.77 -4.85 -12.84
C ALA A 243 6.66 -5.68 -13.79
N GLU A 244 7.79 -6.18 -13.28
CA GLU A 244 8.61 -7.18 -13.94
C GLU A 244 7.73 -8.40 -14.26
N LYS A 245 7.66 -8.72 -15.56
CA LYS A 245 6.86 -9.83 -16.06
C LYS A 245 7.63 -11.15 -15.89
N PRO A 246 6.92 -12.29 -15.80
CA PRO A 246 7.52 -13.61 -15.65
C PRO A 246 8.42 -14.03 -16.81
#